data_AF-A0A8T5RRM2-F1
#
_entry.id   AF-A0A8T5RRM2-F1
#
_cell.length_a   1.000
_cell.length_b   1.000
_cell.length_c   1.000
_cell.angle_alpha   90.00
_cell.angle_beta   90.00
_cell.angle_gamma   90.00
#
_symmetry.space_group_name_H-M   'P 1'
#
loop_
_entity.id
_entity.type
_entity.pdbx_description
1 polymer ?
#
loop_
_entity_poly.entity_id
_entity_poly.type
_entity_poly.pdbx_seq_one_letter_code
_entity_poly.pdbx_strand_id
1 'polypeptide(L)'
;MRLKQLTSAEINAIFSDLSSLEFNLIKMNMRIMKKWEDAKESSYYINGIKEFFEEVECDFSLISHFIYGHSHICGFSTETILSHEVEIINDGAGQYTQPVHAEIHHSGKIYLK
;
A
#
# COMPACT_ATOMS: atom_id res chain seq x y z
N MET A 1 8.15 -11.51 11.29
CA MET A 1 7.54 -12.28 10.18
C MET A 1 7.23 -11.31 9.03
N ARG A 2 7.54 -11.64 7.78
CA ARG A 2 7.35 -10.70 6.64
C ARG A 2 5.96 -10.91 6.01
N LEU A 3 5.06 -9.93 6.11
CA LEU A 3 3.69 -10.00 5.55
C LEU A 3 3.63 -10.39 4.06
N LYS A 4 4.70 -10.05 3.31
CA LYS A 4 4.91 -10.41 1.90
C LYS A 4 4.74 -11.90 1.62
N GLN A 5 5.10 -12.77 2.58
CA GLN A 5 5.10 -14.22 2.42
C GLN A 5 3.79 -14.88 2.88
N LEU A 6 2.91 -14.13 3.55
CA LEU A 6 1.66 -14.63 4.09
C LEU A 6 0.52 -14.45 3.10
N THR A 7 -0.44 -15.37 3.14
CA THR A 7 -1.75 -15.24 2.48
C THR A 7 -2.62 -14.18 3.19
N SER A 8 -3.64 -13.65 2.52
CA SER A 8 -4.58 -12.71 3.16
C SER A 8 -5.27 -13.33 4.38
N ALA A 9 -5.57 -14.63 4.36
CA ALA A 9 -6.19 -15.33 5.48
C ALA A 9 -5.27 -15.39 6.72
N GLU A 10 -3.99 -15.69 6.53
CA GLU A 10 -3.00 -15.67 7.62
C GLU A 10 -2.83 -14.27 8.20
N ILE A 11 -2.83 -13.24 7.33
CA ILE A 11 -2.73 -11.85 7.78
C ILE A 11 -3.98 -11.45 8.57
N ASN A 12 -5.18 -11.77 8.09
CA ASN A 12 -6.43 -11.50 8.79
C ASN A 12 -6.49 -12.22 10.14
N ALA A 13 -5.92 -13.41 10.27
CA ALA A 13 -5.83 -14.11 11.55
C ALA A 13 -4.94 -13.35 12.55
N ILE A 14 -3.80 -12.81 12.11
CA ILE A 14 -2.88 -12.00 12.94
C ILE A 14 -3.58 -10.73 13.43
N PHE A 15 -4.40 -10.11 12.60
CA PHE A 15 -5.13 -8.88 12.93
C PHE A 15 -6.59 -9.12 13.34
N SER A 16 -6.92 -10.34 13.78
CA SER A 16 -8.29 -10.70 14.16
C SER A 16 -8.84 -9.83 15.29
N ASP A 17 -7.98 -9.35 16.19
CA ASP A 17 -8.35 -8.40 17.25
C ASP A 17 -8.82 -7.04 16.70
N LEU A 18 -8.41 -6.68 15.48
CA LEU A 18 -8.81 -5.45 14.79
C LEU A 18 -10.11 -5.61 13.99
N SER A 19 -10.68 -6.82 13.93
CA SER A 19 -11.98 -7.05 13.27
C SER A 19 -13.11 -6.21 13.86
N SER A 20 -13.02 -5.87 15.15
CA SER A 20 -13.93 -4.97 15.85
C SER A 20 -13.88 -3.51 15.34
N LEU A 21 -12.83 -3.15 14.61
CA LEU A 21 -12.61 -1.83 14.00
C LEU A 21 -12.91 -1.83 12.49
N GLU A 22 -13.60 -2.86 11.98
CA GLU A 22 -13.84 -3.09 10.55
C GLU A 22 -12.56 -3.10 9.71
N PHE A 23 -11.42 -3.46 10.32
CA PHE A 23 -10.15 -3.53 9.63
C PHE A 23 -10.12 -4.73 8.68
N ASN A 24 -10.17 -4.45 7.38
CA ASN A 24 -10.07 -5.44 6.32
C ASN A 24 -8.76 -5.26 5.55
N LEU A 25 -7.88 -6.26 5.59
CA LEU A 25 -6.65 -6.23 4.82
C LEU A 25 -6.84 -6.95 3.48
N ILE A 26 -6.60 -6.22 2.40
CA ILE A 26 -6.62 -6.74 1.04
C ILE A 26 -5.17 -6.81 0.54
N LYS A 27 -4.74 -8.00 0.11
CA LYS A 27 -3.44 -8.20 -0.54
C LYS A 27 -3.64 -8.40 -2.03
N MET A 28 -2.99 -7.56 -2.83
CA MET A 28 -3.07 -7.61 -4.29
C MET A 28 -1.68 -7.63 -4.91
N ASN A 29 -1.57 -8.24 -6.08
CA ASN A 29 -0.37 -8.18 -6.92
C ASN A 29 -0.64 -7.19 -8.05
N MET A 30 0.12 -6.10 -8.08
CA MET A 30 0.02 -5.07 -9.11
C MET A 30 1.22 -5.17 -10.06
N ARG A 31 0.98 -4.92 -11.35
CA ARG A 31 2.04 -4.75 -12.35
C ARG A 31 1.91 -3.36 -12.97
N ILE A 32 2.95 -2.54 -12.86
CA ILE A 32 3.02 -1.24 -13.54
C ILE A 32 3.68 -1.46 -14.91
N MET A 33 2.95 -1.18 -15.98
CA MET A 33 3.38 -1.43 -17.37
C MET A 33 4.09 -0.24 -18.03
N LYS A 34 4.25 0.88 -17.31
CA LYS A 34 4.87 2.09 -17.83
C LYS A 34 6.39 1.95 -18.02
N LYS A 35 6.95 2.76 -18.90
CA LYS A 35 8.39 2.84 -19.18
C LYS A 35 9.21 3.06 -17.89
N TRP A 36 10.16 2.17 -17.62
CA TRP A 36 10.94 2.15 -16.38
C TRP A 36 11.81 3.41 -16.19
N GLU A 37 12.10 4.13 -17.28
CA GLU A 37 12.89 5.35 -17.29
C GLU A 37 12.28 6.48 -16.43
N ASP A 38 10.96 6.47 -16.29
CA ASP A 38 10.18 7.45 -15.52
C ASP A 38 10.02 7.06 -14.03
N ALA A 39 10.52 5.88 -13.63
CA ALA A 39 10.37 5.31 -12.29
C ALA A 39 11.17 6.04 -11.19
N LYS A 40 11.71 7.22 -11.49
CA LYS A 40 12.45 8.06 -10.53
C LYS A 40 11.53 9.00 -9.74
N GLU A 41 10.33 9.22 -10.23
CA GLU A 41 9.36 10.14 -9.63
C GLU A 41 8.23 9.36 -8.94
N SER A 42 7.71 9.88 -7.82
CA SER A 42 6.59 9.24 -7.11
C SER A 42 5.32 9.17 -7.98
N SER A 43 5.10 10.17 -8.82
CA SER A 43 3.95 10.28 -9.72
C SER A 43 3.85 9.12 -10.72
N TYR A 44 4.98 8.52 -11.12
CA TYR A 44 5.00 7.32 -11.96
C TYR A 44 4.24 6.17 -11.30
N TYR A 45 4.54 5.91 -10.03
CA TYR A 45 3.93 4.83 -9.25
C TYR A 45 2.47 5.14 -8.94
N ILE A 46 2.17 6.37 -8.53
CA ILE A 46 0.79 6.79 -8.24
C ILE A 46 -0.11 6.63 -9.47
N ASN A 47 0.35 7.02 -10.65
CA ASN A 47 -0.43 6.83 -11.86
C ASN A 47 -0.64 5.34 -12.20
N GLY A 48 0.36 4.49 -11.97
CA GLY A 48 0.20 3.04 -12.13
C GLY A 48 -0.80 2.44 -11.15
N ILE A 49 -0.86 2.95 -9.92
CA ILE A 49 -1.87 2.57 -8.93
C ILE A 49 -3.26 2.99 -9.42
N LYS A 50 -3.41 4.23 -9.90
CA LYS A 50 -4.70 4.72 -10.44
C LYS A 50 -5.19 3.86 -11.61
N GLU A 51 -4.32 3.56 -12.57
CA GLU A 51 -4.62 2.67 -13.70
C GLU A 51 -5.01 1.27 -13.23
N PHE A 52 -4.30 0.71 -12.25
CA PHE A 52 -4.65 -0.59 -11.68
C PHE A 52 -6.05 -0.59 -11.05
N PHE A 53 -6.44 0.50 -10.37
CA PHE A 53 -7.76 0.62 -9.76
C PHE A 53 -8.87 0.73 -10.81
N GLU A 54 -8.58 1.30 -11.99
CA GLU A 54 -9.52 1.36 -13.11
C GLU A 54 -9.71 0.00 -13.80
N GLU A 55 -8.68 -0.84 -13.84
CA GLU A 55 -8.71 -2.15 -14.51
C GLU A 55 -9.31 -3.27 -13.66
N VAL A 56 -9.20 -3.18 -12.33
CA VAL A 56 -9.67 -4.24 -11.43
C VAL A 56 -11.12 -4.04 -11.06
N GLU A 57 -11.96 -5.05 -11.31
CA GLU A 57 -13.34 -5.14 -10.80
C GLU A 57 -13.34 -5.41 -9.28
N CYS A 58 -12.96 -4.41 -8.48
CA CYS A 58 -13.03 -4.45 -7.02
C CYS A 58 -13.67 -3.14 -6.53
N ASP A 59 -14.51 -3.24 -5.50
CA ASP A 59 -15.08 -2.05 -4.86
C ASP A 59 -14.02 -1.39 -3.96
N PHE A 60 -13.32 -0.42 -4.54
CA PHE A 60 -12.26 0.32 -3.85
C PHE A 60 -12.77 1.47 -2.98
N SER A 61 -14.09 1.71 -2.93
CA SER A 61 -14.67 2.76 -2.08
C SER A 61 -14.41 2.55 -0.59
N LEU A 62 -14.06 1.31 -0.20
CA LEU A 62 -13.75 0.92 1.17
C LEU A 62 -12.25 0.99 1.51
N ILE A 63 -11.38 1.30 0.55
CA ILE A 63 -9.95 1.40 0.80
C ILE A 63 -9.59 2.83 1.22
N SER A 64 -9.16 2.99 2.46
CA SER A 64 -8.67 4.26 3.01
C SER A 64 -7.15 4.40 2.94
N HIS A 65 -6.41 3.29 2.90
CA HIS A 65 -4.94 3.27 2.91
C HIS A 65 -4.39 2.29 1.88
N PHE A 66 -3.35 2.71 1.15
CA PHE A 66 -2.63 1.87 0.20
C PHE A 66 -1.15 1.84 0.53
N ILE A 67 -0.62 0.65 0.84
CA ILE A 67 0.80 0.46 1.14
C ILE A 67 1.48 -0.21 -0.06
N TYR A 68 2.55 0.39 -0.57
CA TYR A 68 3.39 -0.22 -1.61
C TYR A 68 4.87 0.02 -1.36
N GLY A 69 5.70 -0.75 -2.07
CA GLY A 69 7.15 -0.61 -2.04
C GLY A 69 7.75 -0.52 -3.45
N HIS A 70 9.00 -0.98 -3.61
CA HIS A 70 9.73 -1.06 -4.89
C HIS A 70 10.23 0.26 -5.49
N SER A 71 9.67 1.42 -5.10
CA SER A 71 10.06 2.72 -5.65
C SER A 71 11.43 3.24 -5.22
N HIS A 72 11.98 2.71 -4.12
CA HIS A 72 13.11 3.32 -3.39
C HIS A 72 12.81 4.72 -2.82
N ILE A 73 11.57 5.21 -2.91
CA ILE A 73 11.08 6.48 -2.37
C ILE A 73 10.30 6.17 -1.09
N CYS A 74 10.65 6.79 0.04
CA CYS A 74 9.92 6.63 1.30
C CYS A 74 9.06 7.87 1.56
N GLY A 75 7.80 7.69 1.94
CA GLY A 75 6.94 8.82 2.33
C GLY A 75 5.46 8.52 2.37
N PHE A 76 4.71 9.54 2.78
CA PHE A 76 3.26 9.59 2.77
C PHE A 76 2.79 10.59 1.71
N SER A 77 1.70 10.28 1.04
CA SER A 77 0.98 11.21 0.19
C SER A 77 -0.51 10.92 0.26
N THR A 78 -1.32 11.95 0.08
CA THR A 78 -2.77 11.79 -0.06
C THR A 78 -3.14 11.97 -1.52
N GLU A 79 -3.90 11.03 -2.07
CA GLU A 79 -4.31 11.06 -3.47
C GLU A 79 -5.79 10.78 -3.61
N THR A 80 -6.42 11.39 -4.63
CA THR A 80 -7.79 11.03 -5.01
C THR A 80 -7.74 9.94 -6.08
N ILE A 81 -8.37 8.79 -5.79
CA ILE A 81 -8.50 7.64 -6.69
C ILE A 81 -9.99 7.32 -6.81
N LEU A 82 -10.53 7.27 -8.04
CA LEU A 82 -11.95 6.98 -8.30
C LEU A 82 -12.92 7.80 -7.41
N SER A 83 -12.63 9.10 -7.26
CA SER A 83 -13.39 10.05 -6.43
C SER A 83 -13.31 9.85 -4.90
N HIS A 84 -12.41 9.01 -4.41
CA HIS A 84 -12.18 8.77 -2.99
C HIS A 84 -10.77 9.20 -2.60
N GLU A 85 -10.63 9.84 -1.43
CA GLU A 85 -9.32 10.19 -0.89
C GLU A 85 -8.69 8.96 -0.23
N VAL A 86 -7.46 8.65 -0.63
CA VAL A 86 -6.71 7.49 -0.14
C VAL A 86 -5.35 7.96 0.36
N GLU A 87 -4.96 7.54 1.57
CA GLU A 87 -3.61 7.74 2.06
C GLU A 87 -2.68 6.68 1.44
N ILE A 88 -1.65 7.13 0.73
CA ILE A 88 -0.67 6.28 0.09
C ILE A 88 0.62 6.30 0.90
N ILE A 89 1.07 5.11 1.25
CA ILE A 89 2.23 4.86 2.10
C ILE A 89 3.26 4.09 1.28
N ASN A 90 4.43 4.69 1.11
CA ASN A 90 5.54 4.02 0.45
C ASN A 90 6.60 3.59 1.46
N ASP A 91 6.76 2.27 1.64
CA ASP A 91 7.78 1.71 2.54
C ASP A 91 9.20 1.79 1.94
N GLY A 92 9.31 2.22 0.68
CA GLY A 92 10.57 2.48 -0.01
C GLY A 92 11.45 1.24 -0.15
N ALA A 93 12.74 1.46 -0.33
CA ALA A 93 13.74 0.40 -0.28
C ALA A 93 14.94 0.91 0.53
N GLY A 94 15.30 0.19 1.59
CA GLY A 94 16.41 0.51 2.50
C GLY A 94 17.80 0.35 1.88
N GLN A 95 17.99 0.68 0.60
CA GLN A 95 19.27 0.50 -0.08
C GLN A 95 20.33 1.54 0.33
N TYR A 96 19.93 2.65 0.96
CA TYR A 96 20.86 3.74 1.31
C TYR A 96 20.68 4.30 2.74
N THR A 97 19.79 3.73 3.56
CA THR A 97 19.48 4.13 4.95
C THR A 97 19.10 2.92 5.81
N GLN A 98 18.75 3.14 7.09
CA GLN A 98 18.15 2.12 7.95
C GLN A 98 16.94 1.45 7.28
N PRO A 99 16.66 0.17 7.58
CA PRO A 99 15.54 -0.55 6.99
C PRO A 99 14.23 0.18 7.27
N VAL A 100 13.55 0.60 6.20
CA VAL A 100 12.23 1.23 6.29
C VAL A 100 11.14 0.16 6.22
N HIS A 101 10.11 0.30 7.04
CA HIS A 101 8.92 -0.54 7.00
C HIS A 101 7.66 0.22 7.41
N ALA A 102 6.52 -0.21 6.88
CA ALA A 102 5.21 0.18 7.38
C ALA A 102 4.85 -0.67 8.61
N GLU A 103 4.53 0.00 9.72
CA GLU A 103 4.06 -0.60 10.96
C GLU A 103 2.58 -0.27 11.16
N ILE A 104 1.72 -1.28 11.16
CA ILE A 104 0.28 -1.13 11.42
C ILE A 104 0.05 -1.38 12.90
N HIS A 105 -0.40 -0.36 13.62
CA HIS A 105 -0.65 -0.42 15.04
C HIS A 105 -2.08 -0.90 15.32
N HIS A 106 -2.31 -1.47 16.50
CA HIS A 106 -3.63 -2.00 16.88
C HIS A 106 -4.74 -0.94 16.99
N SER A 107 -4.38 0.34 16.90
CA SER A 107 -5.32 1.46 16.84
C SER A 107 -5.76 1.81 15.41
N GLY A 108 -5.29 1.07 14.40
CA GLY A 108 -5.48 1.37 12.98
C GLY A 108 -4.51 2.42 12.43
N LYS A 109 -3.65 3.02 13.26
CA LYS A 109 -2.63 3.97 12.81
C LYS A 109 -1.50 3.25 12.08
N ILE A 110 -1.00 3.84 11.00
CA ILE A 110 0.12 3.31 10.22
C ILE A 110 1.31 4.26 10.33
N TYR A 111 2.50 3.72 10.61
CA TYR A 111 3.74 4.48 10.74
C TYR A 111 4.77 3.98 9.72
N LEU A 112 5.57 4.90 9.18
CA LEU A 112 6.82 4.56 8.48
C LEU A 112 7.97 4.66 9.48
N LYS A 113 8.75 3.59 9.60
CA LYS A 113 9.85 3.44 10.57
C LYS A 113 11.13 3.01 9.87
#